data_AF-A0A920SIC7-F1
#
_entry.id   AF-A0A920SIC7-F1
#
_cell.length_a   1.000
_cell.length_b   1.000
_cell.length_c   1.000
_cell.angle_alpha   90.00
_cell.angle_beta   90.00
_cell.angle_gamma   90.00
#
_symmetry.space_group_name_H-M   'P 1'
#
loop_
_entity.id
_entity.type
_entity.pdbx_description
1 polymer ?
#
loop_
_entity_poly.entity_id
_entity_poly.type
_entity_poly.pdbx_seq_one_letter_code
_entity_poly.pdbx_strand_id
1 'polypeptide(L)'
;MLRLAAGAVGIEVLERIDVPAEQPSYRAEAEKIADLAPDVVIVQAGGVESATLINETAEAGASLNWIGETGWVIPEFMAALGADGVATQQSVGFAAFSYNDSTPAWDFYAPLWTNTPGYGDTTETHRINTTSPPMTS
;
A
#
# COMPACT_ATOMS: atom_id res chain seq x y z
N MET A 1 20.21 -4.28 5.67
CA MET A 1 19.86 -3.14 6.53
C MET A 1 18.65 -3.42 7.42
N LEU A 2 17.52 -3.95 6.90
CA LEU A 2 16.30 -4.15 7.71
C LEU A 2 16.52 -4.98 8.98
N ARG A 3 17.23 -6.12 8.92
CA ARG A 3 17.54 -6.95 10.11
C ARG A 3 18.32 -6.20 11.19
N LEU A 4 19.20 -5.28 10.81
CA LEU A 4 19.95 -4.46 11.76
C LEU A 4 19.04 -3.45 12.45
N ALA A 5 18.13 -2.83 11.69
CA ALA A 5 17.13 -1.91 12.22
C ALA A 5 16.15 -2.64 13.17
N ALA A 6 15.62 -3.79 12.74
CA ALA A 6 14.70 -4.61 13.53
C ALA A 6 15.29 -5.02 14.89
N GLY A 7 16.53 -5.53 14.88
CA GLY A 7 17.23 -5.90 16.11
C GLY A 7 17.46 -4.71 17.06
N ALA A 8 17.65 -3.50 16.54
CA ALA A 8 17.84 -2.30 17.36
C ALA A 8 16.57 -1.84 18.08
N VAL A 9 15.38 -2.21 17.57
CA VAL A 9 14.08 -1.82 18.13
C VAL A 9 13.29 -3.01 18.72
N GLY A 10 13.92 -4.18 18.82
CA GLY A 10 13.30 -5.37 19.43
C GLY A 10 12.25 -6.07 18.55
N ILE A 11 12.31 -5.88 17.22
CA ILE A 11 11.44 -6.58 16.27
C ILE A 11 12.10 -7.90 15.86
N GLU A 12 11.34 -8.99 15.94
CA GLU A 12 11.73 -10.28 15.40
C GLU A 12 11.53 -10.33 13.88
N VAL A 13 12.55 -10.78 13.16
CA VAL A 13 12.45 -11.02 11.72
C VAL A 13 12.23 -12.50 11.50
N LEU A 14 10.97 -12.89 11.26
CA LEU A 14 10.59 -14.28 11.01
C LEU A 14 11.29 -14.84 9.78
N GLU A 15 11.23 -14.11 8.66
CA GLU A 15 11.89 -14.52 7.44
C GLU A 15 12.24 -13.35 6.51
N ARG A 16 13.18 -13.58 5.60
CA ARG A 16 13.41 -12.76 4.41
C ARG A 16 13.04 -13.61 3.20
N ILE A 17 12.06 -13.16 2.42
CA ILE A 17 11.61 -13.82 1.20
C ILE A 17 12.14 -12.99 0.02
N ASP A 18 13.03 -13.57 -0.78
CA ASP A 18 13.56 -12.95 -1.99
C ASP A 18 12.89 -13.60 -3.21
N VAL A 19 12.30 -12.77 -4.07
CA VAL A 19 11.49 -13.21 -5.21
C VAL A 19 11.89 -12.42 -6.44
N PRO A 20 11.97 -13.03 -7.63
CA PRO A 20 12.14 -12.26 -8.85
C PRO A 20 10.93 -11.34 -9.08
N ALA A 21 11.16 -10.20 -9.73
CA ALA A 21 10.08 -9.30 -10.15
C ALA A 21 9.29 -9.89 -11.34
N GLU A 22 8.19 -9.23 -11.71
CA GLU A 22 7.39 -9.51 -12.91
C GLU A 22 6.91 -10.97 -13.04
N GLN A 23 6.67 -11.62 -11.89
CA GLN A 23 6.09 -12.97 -11.91
C GLN A 23 4.60 -12.91 -12.27
N PRO A 24 4.08 -13.95 -12.95
CA PRO A 24 2.65 -14.05 -13.23
C PRO A 24 1.81 -14.27 -11.96
N SER A 25 2.43 -14.69 -10.86
CA SER A 25 1.82 -14.96 -9.56
C SER A 25 2.90 -15.01 -8.47
N TYR A 26 2.50 -14.74 -7.24
CA TYR A 26 3.28 -14.83 -6.00
C TYR A 26 2.60 -15.75 -4.97
N ARG A 27 1.75 -16.68 -5.41
CA ARG A 27 0.90 -17.49 -4.51
C ARG A 27 1.72 -18.32 -3.51
N ALA A 28 2.86 -18.87 -3.92
CA ALA A 28 3.69 -19.66 -3.02
C ALA A 28 4.27 -18.80 -1.88
N GLU A 29 4.65 -17.57 -2.20
CA GLU A 29 5.12 -16.58 -1.25
C GLU A 29 3.98 -16.10 -0.33
N ALA A 30 2.79 -15.90 -0.89
CA ALA A 30 1.59 -15.54 -0.15
C ALA A 30 1.17 -16.60 0.87
N GLU A 31 1.12 -17.87 0.45
CA GLU A 31 0.85 -19.02 1.34
C GLU A 31 1.89 -19.10 2.46
N LYS A 32 3.16 -18.92 2.11
CA LYS A 32 4.24 -18.91 3.10
C LYS A 32 4.12 -17.75 4.10
N ILE A 33 3.75 -16.55 3.64
CA ILE A 33 3.49 -15.41 4.52
C ILE A 33 2.31 -15.71 5.46
N ALA A 34 1.23 -16.28 4.95
CA ALA A 34 0.07 -16.66 5.75
C ALA A 34 0.45 -17.70 6.83
N ASP A 35 1.24 -18.72 6.46
CA ASP A 35 1.71 -19.77 7.38
C ASP A 35 2.66 -19.24 8.46
N LEU A 36 3.51 -18.26 8.13
CA LEU A 36 4.38 -17.59 9.10
C LEU A 36 3.60 -16.76 10.12
N ALA A 37 2.37 -16.36 9.79
CA ALA A 37 1.51 -15.52 10.61
C ALA A 37 2.21 -14.27 11.21
N PRO A 38 2.87 -13.42 10.40
CA PRO A 38 3.54 -12.22 10.89
C PRO A 38 2.54 -11.15 11.34
N ASP A 39 2.93 -10.29 12.28
CA ASP A 39 2.15 -9.09 12.60
C ASP A 39 2.18 -8.05 11.46
N VAL A 40 3.31 -7.98 10.74
CA VAL A 40 3.59 -7.01 9.70
C VAL A 40 4.43 -7.60 8.57
N VAL A 41 4.13 -7.23 7.34
CA VAL A 41 4.93 -7.55 6.15
C VAL A 41 5.52 -6.26 5.58
N ILE A 42 6.83 -6.25 5.38
CA ILE A 42 7.55 -5.13 4.75
C ILE A 42 7.95 -5.56 3.34
N VAL A 43 7.51 -4.82 2.34
CA VAL A 43 7.68 -5.16 0.92
C VAL A 43 8.59 -4.14 0.25
N GLN A 44 9.58 -4.64 -0.49
CA GLN A 44 10.44 -3.85 -1.37
C GLN A 44 10.29 -4.37 -2.80
N ALA A 45 9.20 -3.95 -3.44
CA ALA A 45 8.85 -4.32 -4.79
C ALA A 45 7.98 -3.23 -5.42
N GLY A 46 7.84 -3.30 -6.75
CA GLY A 46 6.94 -2.44 -7.51
C GLY A 46 5.49 -2.55 -7.04
N GLY A 47 4.70 -1.53 -7.35
CA GLY A 47 3.30 -1.45 -6.91
C GLY A 47 2.47 -2.63 -7.39
N VAL A 48 2.52 -2.97 -8.69
CA VAL A 48 1.69 -4.05 -9.24
C VAL A 48 2.01 -5.40 -8.60
N GLU A 49 3.30 -5.73 -8.48
CA GLU A 49 3.76 -6.96 -7.85
C GLU A 49 3.30 -7.05 -6.40
N SER A 50 3.41 -5.93 -5.68
CA SER A 50 2.99 -5.84 -4.28
C SER A 50 1.49 -6.02 -4.12
N ALA A 51 0.69 -5.40 -4.99
CA ALA A 51 -0.75 -5.56 -4.99
C ALA A 51 -1.17 -7.00 -5.28
N THR A 52 -0.52 -7.67 -6.25
CA THR A 52 -0.74 -9.10 -6.53
C THR A 52 -0.43 -9.96 -5.30
N LEU A 53 0.73 -9.75 -4.66
CA LEU A 53 1.10 -10.48 -3.45
C LEU A 53 0.09 -10.29 -2.30
N ILE A 54 -0.36 -9.05 -2.07
CA ILE A 54 -1.36 -8.75 -1.02
C ILE A 54 -2.67 -9.48 -1.29
N ASN A 55 -3.18 -9.42 -2.53
CA ASN A 55 -4.43 -10.08 -2.90
C ASN A 55 -4.32 -11.60 -2.78
N GLU A 56 -3.23 -12.21 -3.25
CA GLU A 56 -3.03 -13.66 -3.10
C GLU A 56 -2.84 -14.07 -1.64
N THR A 57 -2.29 -13.19 -0.79
CA THR A 57 -2.21 -13.43 0.67
C THR A 57 -3.58 -13.35 1.32
N ALA A 58 -4.46 -12.46 0.86
CA ALA A 58 -5.86 -12.42 1.26
C ALA A 58 -6.61 -13.69 0.84
N GLU A 59 -6.38 -14.18 -0.39
CA GLU A 59 -6.93 -15.45 -0.89
C GLU A 59 -6.47 -16.66 -0.04
N ALA A 60 -5.23 -16.61 0.48
CA ALA A 60 -4.71 -17.59 1.44
C ALA A 60 -5.32 -17.45 2.86
N GLY A 61 -6.24 -16.50 3.07
CA GLY A 61 -6.98 -16.33 4.32
C GLY A 61 -6.30 -15.41 5.35
N ALA A 62 -5.22 -14.72 4.98
CA ALA A 62 -4.51 -13.83 5.88
C ALA A 62 -4.97 -12.36 5.73
N SER A 63 -5.10 -11.69 6.88
CA SER A 63 -5.41 -10.26 6.98
C SER A 63 -4.33 -9.61 7.86
N LEU A 64 -3.43 -8.84 7.23
CA LEU A 64 -2.16 -8.42 7.83
C LEU A 64 -1.97 -6.89 7.76
N ASN A 65 -0.90 -6.41 8.40
CA ASN A 65 -0.41 -5.05 8.24
C ASN A 65 0.70 -5.01 7.19
N TRP A 66 0.57 -4.15 6.19
CA TRP A 66 1.52 -4.04 5.08
C TRP A 66 2.22 -2.70 5.08
N ILE A 67 3.54 -2.73 4.90
CA ILE A 67 4.38 -1.53 4.73
C ILE A 67 5.16 -1.66 3.43
N GLY A 68 4.78 -0.83 2.47
CA GLY A 68 5.47 -0.69 1.19
C GLY A 68 6.50 0.43 1.14
N GLU A 69 7.21 0.47 0.01
CA GLU A 69 8.09 1.57 -0.34
C GLU A 69 7.33 2.74 -1.02
N THR A 70 8.04 3.85 -1.24
CA THR A 70 7.51 5.05 -1.92
C THR A 70 6.95 4.75 -3.32
N GLY A 71 7.39 3.65 -3.95
CA GLY A 71 6.92 3.20 -5.26
C GLY A 71 5.45 2.78 -5.31
N TRP A 72 4.77 2.65 -4.16
CA TRP A 72 3.34 2.37 -4.09
C TRP A 72 2.46 3.61 -4.31
N VAL A 73 3.04 4.81 -4.31
CA VAL A 73 2.32 6.08 -4.53
C VAL A 73 2.07 6.32 -6.02
N ILE A 74 1.45 5.34 -6.67
CA ILE A 74 1.10 5.35 -8.10
C ILE A 74 -0.32 4.80 -8.32
N PRO A 75 -1.07 5.29 -9.32
CA PRO A 75 -2.43 4.79 -9.60
C PRO A 75 -2.50 3.29 -9.87
N GLU A 76 -1.48 2.71 -10.49
CA GLU A 76 -1.40 1.30 -10.86
C GLU A 76 -1.44 0.37 -9.65
N PHE A 77 -0.86 0.81 -8.52
CA PHE A 77 -0.94 0.06 -7.26
C PHE A 77 -2.38 -0.06 -6.79
N MET A 78 -3.10 1.07 -6.73
CA MET A 78 -4.49 1.08 -6.28
C MET A 78 -5.42 0.38 -7.27
N ALA A 79 -5.16 0.50 -8.58
CA ALA A 79 -5.91 -0.22 -9.60
C ALA A 79 -5.74 -1.74 -9.50
N ALA A 80 -4.53 -2.21 -9.20
CA ALA A 80 -4.23 -3.63 -9.04
C ALA A 80 -4.72 -4.19 -7.69
N LEU A 81 -4.58 -3.42 -6.60
CA LEU A 81 -5.02 -3.84 -5.26
C LEU A 81 -6.54 -3.83 -5.14
N GLY A 82 -7.17 -2.77 -5.66
CA GLY A 82 -8.62 -2.56 -5.57
C GLY A 82 -9.09 -2.22 -4.16
N ALA A 83 -10.34 -1.73 -4.07
CA ALA A 83 -10.96 -1.39 -2.78
C ALA A 83 -11.12 -2.61 -1.88
N ASP A 84 -11.46 -3.77 -2.44
CA ASP A 84 -11.60 -5.03 -1.71
C ASP A 84 -10.25 -5.52 -1.16
N GLY A 85 -9.17 -5.36 -1.92
CA GLY A 85 -7.82 -5.69 -1.47
C GLY A 85 -7.41 -4.86 -0.24
N VAL A 86 -7.75 -3.57 -0.20
CA VAL A 86 -7.54 -2.74 1.00
C VAL A 86 -8.43 -3.19 2.16
N ALA A 87 -9.72 -3.43 1.89
CA ALA A 87 -10.70 -3.75 2.92
C ALA A 87 -10.48 -5.10 3.60
N THR A 88 -9.80 -6.04 2.94
CA THR A 88 -9.48 -7.37 3.49
C THR A 88 -8.25 -7.36 4.41
N GLN A 89 -7.46 -6.29 4.41
CA GLN A 89 -6.24 -6.18 5.22
C GLN A 89 -6.49 -5.36 6.50
N GLN A 90 -5.65 -5.57 7.51
CA GLN A 90 -5.71 -4.75 8.73
C GLN A 90 -5.22 -3.33 8.46
N SER A 91 -4.14 -3.21 7.68
CA SER A 91 -3.67 -1.94 7.16
C SER A 91 -2.80 -2.13 5.92
N VAL A 92 -2.84 -1.14 5.04
CA VAL A 92 -1.92 -1.01 3.90
C VAL A 92 -1.35 0.41 3.95
N GLY A 93 -0.05 0.50 4.25
CA GLY A 93 0.67 1.77 4.34
C GLY A 93 1.98 1.72 3.56
N PHE A 94 2.57 2.89 3.36
CA PHE A 94 3.86 3.03 2.68
C PHE A 94 4.65 4.20 3.27
N ALA A 95 5.97 4.13 3.20
CA ALA A 95 6.81 5.28 3.49
C ALA A 95 6.69 6.27 2.32
N ALA A 96 6.37 7.53 2.59
CA ALA A 96 6.24 8.59 1.57
C ALA A 96 6.91 9.89 2.00
N PHE A 97 7.22 10.70 0.99
CA PHE A 97 7.62 12.09 1.16
C PHE A 97 6.48 12.97 0.64
N SER A 98 6.16 14.03 1.38
CA SER A 98 5.21 15.06 0.93
C SER A 98 5.94 16.34 0.54
N TYR A 99 5.27 17.20 -0.21
CA TYR A 99 5.77 18.55 -0.46
C TYR A 99 5.70 19.40 0.81
N ASN A 100 6.64 20.34 0.94
CA ASN A 100 6.59 21.36 1.98
C ASN A 100 6.03 22.66 1.39
N ASP A 101 4.77 22.94 1.72
CA ASP A 101 3.99 24.07 1.22
C ASP A 101 4.38 25.43 1.83
N SER A 102 5.26 25.43 2.82
CA SER A 102 5.76 26.65 3.48
C SER A 102 7.03 27.23 2.85
N THR A 103 7.48 26.68 1.71
CA THR A 103 8.74 27.09 1.07
C THR A 103 8.51 27.92 -0.19
N PRO A 104 9.39 28.89 -0.53
CA PRO A 104 9.29 29.63 -1.80
C PRO A 104 9.36 28.75 -3.05
N ALA A 105 9.89 27.52 -2.93
CA ALA A 105 9.83 26.55 -4.01
C ALA A 105 8.38 26.13 -4.31
N TRP A 106 7.53 26.00 -3.28
CA TRP A 106 6.13 25.66 -3.48
C TRP A 106 5.34 26.76 -4.19
N ASP A 107 5.65 28.04 -3.96
CA ASP A 107 5.01 29.16 -4.69
C ASP A 107 5.18 29.03 -6.22
N PHE A 108 6.30 28.45 -6.67
CA PHE A 108 6.55 28.16 -8.07
C PHE A 108 5.82 26.89 -8.55
N TYR A 109 5.86 25.79 -7.78
CA TYR A 109 5.32 24.50 -8.20
C TYR A 109 3.79 24.38 -8.02
N ALA A 110 3.19 25.06 -7.06
CA ALA A 110 1.75 25.00 -6.77
C ALA A 110 0.86 25.32 -7.99
N PRO A 111 1.07 26.42 -8.74
CA PRO A 111 0.24 26.68 -9.91
C PRO A 111 0.48 25.67 -11.05
N LEU A 112 1.66 25.07 -11.15
CA LEU A 112 1.92 23.98 -12.11
C LEU A 112 1.18 22.71 -11.69
N TRP A 113 1.17 22.41 -10.39
CA TRP A 113 0.45 21.26 -9.83
C TRP A 113 -1.06 21.38 -10.04
N THR A 114 -1.65 22.51 -9.64
CA THR A 114 -3.11 22.72 -9.68
C THR A 114 -3.64 22.90 -11.11
N ASN A 115 -2.89 23.58 -11.98
CA ASN A 115 -3.39 23.92 -13.32
C ASN A 115 -2.99 22.91 -14.41
N THR A 116 -2.25 21.85 -14.06
CA THR A 116 -1.98 20.76 -15.00
C THR A 116 -3.13 19.75 -14.93
N PRO A 117 -3.95 19.63 -16.00
CA PRO A 117 -5.04 18.66 -16.04
C PRO A 117 -4.49 17.24 -15.82
N GLY A 118 -5.10 16.51 -14.88
CA GLY A 118 -4.72 15.13 -14.54
C GLY A 118 -3.60 14.96 -13.51
N TYR A 119 -2.93 16.04 -13.08
CA TYR A 119 -1.87 15.96 -12.05
C TYR A 119 -2.40 16.26 -10.63
N GLY A 120 -3.37 17.18 -10.50
CA GLY A 120 -4.06 17.50 -9.24
C GLY A 120 -5.55 17.13 -9.19
N ASP A 121 -6.12 16.67 -10.32
CA ASP A 121 -7.56 16.41 -10.50
C ASP A 121 -7.99 14.97 -10.19
N THR A 122 -7.06 14.07 -9.89
CA THR A 122 -7.36 12.69 -9.48
C THR A 122 -7.61 12.57 -7.98
N THR A 123 -8.27 13.56 -7.38
CA THR A 123 -9.13 13.24 -6.22
C THR A 123 -10.38 12.59 -6.77
N GLU A 124 -10.30 11.29 -7.11
CA GLU A 124 -11.50 10.46 -7.07
C GLU A 124 -12.03 10.57 -5.65
N THR A 125 -12.99 11.47 -5.52
CA THR A 125 -13.80 11.64 -4.34
C THR A 125 -14.70 10.41 -4.29
N HIS A 126 -14.15 9.26 -3.88
CA HIS A 126 -14.92 8.17 -3.33
C HIS A 126 -15.47 8.67 -1.99
N ARG A 127 -16.49 9.53 -2.07
CA ARG A 127 -17.42 9.75 -0.97
C ARG A 127 -18.02 8.39 -0.67
N ILE A 128 -17.53 7.74 0.37
CA ILE A 128 -18.31 6.74 1.09
C ILE A 128 -19.61 7.46 1.45
N ASN A 129 -20.69 7.06 0.81
CA ASN A 129 -22.01 7.64 1.05
C ASN A 129 -22.47 7.17 2.44
N THR A 130 -22.16 7.91 3.51
CA THR A 130 -22.52 7.56 4.89
C THR A 130 -23.98 7.88 5.23
N THR A 131 -24.86 8.13 4.26
CA THR A 131 -26.28 8.26 4.54
C THR A 131 -26.91 6.87 4.62
N SER A 132 -27.05 6.35 5.84
CA SER A 132 -28.02 5.30 6.12
C SER A 132 -29.42 5.76 5.67
N PRO A 133 -30.25 4.90 5.05
CA PRO A 133 -31.63 5.24 4.75
C PRO A 133 -32.40 5.49 6.05
N PRO A 134 -33.31 6.47 6.12
CA PRO A 134 -34.14 6.68 7.30
C PRO A 134 -35.01 5.45 7.54
N MET A 135 -34.92 4.88 8.75
CA MET A 135 -35.89 3.87 9.20
C MET A 135 -37.27 4.54 9.28
N THR A 136 -38.19 4.10 8.43
CA THR A 136 -39.60 4.45 8.54
C THR A 136 -40.18 3.74 9.76
N SER A 137 -40.74 4.53 10.68
CA SER A 137 -41.58 4.08 11.80
C SER A 137 -42.87 3.44 11.34
#